data_AF-A0A3B8K6Q1-F1
#
_entry.id   AF-A0A3B8K6Q1-F1
#
_cell.length_a   1.000
_cell.length_b   1.000
_cell.length_c   1.000
_cell.angle_alpha   90.00
_cell.angle_beta   90.00
_cell.angle_gamma   90.00
#
_symmetry.space_group_name_H-M   'P 1'
#
loop_
_entity.id
_entity.type
_entity.pdbx_description
1 polymer ?
#
loop_
_entity_poly.entity_id
_entity_poly.type
_entity_poly.pdbx_seq_one_letter_code
_entity_poly.pdbx_strand_id
1 'polypeptide(L)'
;MKRKLQGLATGIGSLPYLSAAPALELIFNSIPELPHWPQLPAAGDKEGLVRQFLSPLLERGLVIEAAGRAPYFVAAAKDWLALLTEFYHEVLEHSTQAAIDSFAFPPEVAAGYYAFLKHLQQEGPGPACFLKGQLTGPLTMGIVVTDENMQASFYDHDLREVIVRSLAMQIRWQARSLQQFGLPVLLFLDEPGLYGYGQAAFVGLARADIQECLHTLIDTAHEEGVLIGIHACAGIDWSLLFELPFDVINVDMYNYFTSLLPYVQECGSFLERGGILAWGIVPTSAEAEQETAASLLSRLAQYQAQLAAKGINEAALQKQLLFTPSCGTGTLTTAQTTAVYRLLQQLAEHYQVKYL
;
A
#
# COMPACT_ATOMS: atom_id res chain seq x y z
N MET A 1 9.92 -23.58 3.68
CA MET A 1 8.64 -23.63 2.95
C MET A 1 8.10 -22.20 2.92
N LYS A 2 8.21 -21.48 1.79
CA LYS A 2 7.58 -20.14 1.67
C LYS A 2 6.07 -20.36 1.76
N ARG A 3 5.40 -19.90 2.84
CA ARG A 3 3.94 -19.89 2.93
C ARG A 3 3.43 -19.07 1.74
N LYS A 4 2.44 -19.58 1.00
CA LYS A 4 1.92 -18.93 -0.22
C LYS A 4 0.75 -18.03 0.16
N LEU A 5 0.67 -16.84 -0.44
CA LEU A 5 -0.45 -15.91 -0.27
C LEU A 5 -1.76 -16.42 -0.91
N GLN A 6 -1.72 -17.57 -1.60
CA GLN A 6 -2.80 -18.15 -2.37
C GLN A 6 -4.10 -18.25 -1.55
N GLY A 7 -5.11 -17.48 -1.97
CA GLY A 7 -6.44 -17.54 -1.37
C GLY A 7 -6.53 -16.94 0.03
N LEU A 8 -5.48 -16.29 0.54
CA LEU A 8 -5.56 -15.47 1.74
C LEU A 8 -6.33 -14.17 1.45
N ALA A 9 -6.73 -13.47 2.51
CA ALA A 9 -7.35 -12.16 2.41
C ALA A 9 -6.68 -11.13 3.31
N THR A 10 -6.66 -9.87 2.85
CA THR A 10 -6.21 -8.73 3.65
C THR A 10 -6.90 -7.42 3.24
N GLY A 11 -6.82 -6.41 4.10
CA GLY A 11 -7.36 -5.08 3.84
C GLY A 11 -6.31 -4.11 3.28
N ILE A 12 -6.77 -2.99 2.72
CA ILE A 12 -5.88 -1.96 2.13
C ILE A 12 -5.21 -1.10 3.20
N GLY A 13 -5.89 -0.79 4.30
CA GLY A 13 -5.26 -0.15 5.47
C GLY A 13 -6.19 0.81 6.20
N SER A 14 -6.84 1.71 5.46
CA SER A 14 -7.69 2.76 6.05
C SER A 14 -9.06 2.24 6.50
N LEU A 15 -9.45 2.63 7.72
CA LEU A 15 -10.70 2.26 8.36
C LEU A 15 -11.39 3.46 9.03
N PRO A 16 -12.73 3.47 9.17
CA PRO A 16 -13.48 4.64 9.64
C PRO A 16 -13.62 4.68 11.17
N TYR A 17 -12.63 4.17 11.89
CA TYR A 17 -12.66 4.13 13.36
C TYR A 17 -11.94 5.35 13.95
N LEU A 18 -12.41 5.80 15.11
CA LEU A 18 -11.80 6.89 15.89
C LEU A 18 -10.69 6.40 16.83
N SER A 19 -10.57 5.08 17.03
CA SER A 19 -9.57 4.47 17.88
C SER A 19 -9.18 3.09 17.35
N ALA A 20 -7.97 2.64 17.71
CA ALA A 20 -7.40 1.42 17.15
C ALA A 20 -8.08 0.13 17.65
N ALA A 21 -8.56 0.09 18.89
CA ALA A 21 -9.11 -1.14 19.49
C ALA A 21 -10.24 -1.80 18.67
N PRO A 22 -11.35 -1.11 18.30
CA PRO A 22 -12.40 -1.72 17.49
C PRO A 22 -11.94 -2.06 16.07
N ALA A 23 -10.97 -1.32 15.53
CA ALA A 23 -10.39 -1.61 14.22
C ALA A 23 -9.59 -2.93 14.24
N LEU A 24 -8.76 -3.11 15.28
CA LEU A 24 -7.99 -4.35 15.49
C LEU A 24 -8.91 -5.54 15.74
N GLU A 25 -9.96 -5.38 16.53
CA GLU A 25 -10.96 -6.43 16.75
C GLU A 25 -11.57 -6.91 15.43
N LEU A 26 -11.97 -5.99 14.55
CA LEU A 26 -12.48 -6.35 13.22
C LEU A 26 -11.43 -7.10 12.39
N ILE A 27 -10.20 -6.58 12.33
CA ILE A 27 -9.12 -7.15 11.51
C ILE A 27 -8.80 -8.59 11.96
N PHE A 28 -8.54 -8.79 13.25
CA PHE A 28 -8.19 -10.10 13.78
C PHE A 28 -9.36 -11.08 13.80
N ASN A 29 -10.61 -10.62 13.81
CA ASN A 29 -11.77 -11.52 13.70
C ASN A 29 -12.09 -11.93 12.25
N SER A 30 -11.80 -11.08 11.27
CA SER A 30 -12.19 -11.30 9.87
C SER A 30 -11.07 -11.82 8.97
N ILE A 31 -9.83 -11.38 9.17
CA ILE A 31 -8.69 -11.74 8.30
C ILE A 31 -7.44 -12.12 9.11
N PRO A 32 -7.54 -13.10 10.03
CA PRO A 32 -6.49 -13.39 11.00
C PRO A 32 -5.22 -14.01 10.39
N GLU A 33 -5.26 -14.53 9.16
CA GLU A 33 -4.10 -15.14 8.49
C GLU A 33 -3.13 -14.12 7.87
N LEU A 34 -3.61 -12.92 7.52
CA LEU A 34 -2.82 -11.81 6.98
C LEU A 34 -3.39 -10.47 7.51
N PRO A 35 -3.31 -10.24 8.83
CA PRO A 35 -3.79 -9.00 9.43
C PRO A 35 -2.90 -7.83 9.00
N HIS A 36 -3.51 -6.66 8.88
CA HIS A 36 -2.80 -5.40 8.63
C HIS A 36 -2.94 -4.49 9.85
N TRP A 37 -2.04 -3.52 10.02
CA TRP A 37 -2.29 -2.46 10.99
C TRP A 37 -3.35 -1.48 10.44
N PRO A 38 -4.24 -0.91 11.29
CA PRO A 38 -5.27 0.01 10.85
C PRO A 38 -4.74 1.45 10.71
N GLN A 39 -5.03 2.12 9.60
CA GLN A 39 -4.93 3.58 9.52
C GLN A 39 -6.28 4.20 9.90
N LEU A 40 -6.26 5.24 10.72
CA LEU A 40 -7.45 5.84 11.34
C LEU A 40 -7.67 7.29 10.87
N PRO A 41 -7.90 7.54 9.56
CA PRO A 41 -8.09 8.90 9.05
C PRO A 41 -9.30 9.63 9.66
N ALA A 42 -10.29 8.89 10.19
CA ALA A 42 -11.44 9.47 10.89
C ALA A 42 -11.08 10.02 12.29
N ALA A 43 -9.97 9.58 12.90
CA ALA A 43 -9.51 10.06 14.19
C ALA A 43 -8.82 11.45 14.12
N GLY A 44 -8.46 11.88 12.91
CA GLY A 44 -7.91 13.20 12.62
C GLY A 44 -6.92 13.20 11.45
N ASP A 45 -6.51 14.40 11.03
CA ASP A 45 -5.69 14.60 9.83
C ASP A 45 -4.28 14.00 9.92
N LYS A 46 -3.83 13.66 11.14
CA LYS A 46 -2.49 13.12 11.40
C LYS A 46 -2.25 11.74 10.79
N GLU A 47 -3.27 10.89 10.71
CA GLU A 47 -3.21 9.59 10.02
C GLU A 47 -3.68 9.69 8.55
N GLY A 48 -3.73 10.90 8.00
CA GLY A 48 -4.01 11.12 6.58
C GLY A 48 -2.93 10.51 5.70
N LEU A 49 -3.34 10.06 4.50
CA LEU A 49 -2.50 9.32 3.55
C LEU A 49 -1.12 9.94 3.34
N VAL A 50 -1.01 11.26 3.14
CA VAL A 50 0.32 11.91 2.95
C VAL A 50 0.94 12.32 4.28
N ARG A 51 0.13 12.91 5.17
CA ARG A 51 0.64 13.55 6.39
C ARG A 51 1.35 12.59 7.33
N GLN A 52 0.88 11.35 7.41
CA GLN A 52 1.45 10.31 8.27
C GLN A 52 2.91 10.02 7.94
N PHE A 53 3.24 9.91 6.65
CA PHE A 53 4.58 9.54 6.17
C PHE A 53 5.52 10.73 6.04
N LEU A 54 4.99 11.96 6.11
CA LEU A 54 5.76 13.20 6.01
C LEU A 54 6.57 13.55 7.27
N SER A 55 6.28 12.89 8.40
CA SER A 55 6.88 13.22 9.70
C SER A 55 8.40 13.28 9.71
N PRO A 56 9.17 12.33 9.12
CA PRO A 56 10.63 12.43 9.09
C PRO A 56 11.15 13.70 8.41
N LEU A 57 10.46 14.19 7.36
CA LEU A 57 10.84 15.41 6.65
C LEU A 57 10.46 16.67 7.43
N LEU A 58 9.33 16.63 8.16
CA LEU A 58 8.89 17.73 9.03
C LEU A 58 9.82 17.91 10.23
N GLU A 59 10.21 16.81 10.88
CA GLU A 59 11.09 16.84 12.05
C GLU A 59 12.50 17.35 11.71
N ARG A 60 12.96 17.11 10.48
CA ARG A 60 14.22 17.62 9.94
C ARG A 60 14.10 19.02 9.34
N GLY A 61 12.92 19.63 9.36
CA GLY A 61 12.69 20.97 8.81
C GLY A 61 12.83 21.08 7.30
N LEU A 62 12.94 19.96 6.56
CA LEU A 62 13.01 19.95 5.10
C LEU A 62 11.67 20.34 4.48
N VAL A 63 10.58 19.98 5.14
CA VAL A 63 9.21 20.32 4.77
C VAL A 63 8.56 21.07 5.93
N ILE A 64 7.68 22.01 5.63
CA ILE A 64 6.86 22.70 6.63
C ILE A 64 5.38 22.71 6.23
N GLU A 65 4.53 22.81 7.25
CA GLU A 65 3.08 22.97 7.09
C GLU A 65 2.69 24.43 7.34
N ALA A 66 1.82 24.98 6.50
CA ALA A 66 1.29 26.33 6.66
C ALA A 66 -0.22 26.35 6.42
N ALA A 67 -0.94 27.18 7.19
CA ALA A 67 -2.38 27.27 7.10
C ALA A 67 -2.83 27.68 5.69
N GLY A 68 -3.81 26.95 5.14
CA GLY A 68 -4.43 27.27 3.85
C GLY A 68 -3.64 26.85 2.62
N ARG A 69 -2.56 26.07 2.75
CA ARG A 69 -1.84 25.49 1.61
C ARG A 69 -1.34 24.07 1.90
N ALA A 70 -0.93 23.37 0.85
CA ALA A 70 -0.27 22.09 0.97
C ALA A 70 1.09 22.21 1.67
N PRO A 71 1.57 21.15 2.36
CA PRO A 71 2.93 21.09 2.87
C PRO A 71 3.94 21.33 1.74
N TYR A 72 5.06 21.96 2.07
CA TYR A 72 6.05 22.31 1.06
C TYR A 72 7.49 22.27 1.56
N PHE A 73 8.40 21.95 0.64
CA PHE A 73 9.83 22.00 0.86
C PHE A 73 10.32 23.43 1.03
N VAL A 74 11.30 23.64 1.91
CA VAL A 74 11.97 24.92 2.12
C VAL A 74 13.26 25.03 1.29
N ALA A 75 13.20 24.63 0.02
CA ALA A 75 14.33 24.52 -0.90
C ALA A 75 15.11 25.84 -1.14
N ALA A 76 14.45 26.99 -0.96
CA ALA A 76 15.01 28.33 -1.06
C ALA A 76 15.57 28.86 0.28
N ALA A 77 15.47 28.10 1.37
CA ALA A 77 16.02 28.49 2.66
C ALA A 77 17.56 28.52 2.65
N LYS A 78 18.15 29.42 3.44
CA LYS A 78 19.62 29.60 3.46
C LYS A 78 20.37 28.37 3.97
N ASP A 79 19.72 27.61 4.83
CA ASP A 79 20.22 26.40 5.48
C ASP A 79 19.81 25.11 4.74
N TRP A 80 19.11 25.19 3.61
CA TRP A 80 18.66 24.03 2.82
C TRP A 80 19.76 22.99 2.57
N LEU A 81 20.95 23.43 2.17
CA LEU A 81 22.07 22.52 1.92
C LEU A 81 22.54 21.80 3.18
N ALA A 82 22.51 22.47 4.34
CA ALA A 82 22.86 21.84 5.61
C ALA A 82 21.81 20.78 6.00
N LEU A 83 20.52 21.12 5.89
CA LEU A 83 19.40 20.20 6.15
C LEU A 83 19.47 18.97 5.25
N LEU A 84 19.73 19.15 3.95
CA LEU A 84 19.92 18.04 3.02
C LEU A 84 21.14 17.18 3.37
N THR A 85 22.25 17.81 3.75
CA THR A 85 23.48 17.08 4.10
C THR A 85 23.25 16.19 5.32
N GLU A 86 22.59 16.71 6.35
CA GLU A 86 22.21 15.96 7.56
C GLU A 86 21.25 14.81 7.21
N PHE A 87 20.22 15.07 6.42
CA PHE A 87 19.28 14.04 5.96
C PHE A 87 19.98 12.91 5.20
N TYR A 88 20.81 13.23 4.21
CA TYR A 88 21.51 12.21 3.44
C TYR A 88 22.56 11.47 4.26
N HIS A 89 23.19 12.12 5.25
CA HIS A 89 24.09 11.44 6.18
C HIS A 89 23.35 10.32 6.92
N GLU A 90 22.16 10.60 7.47
CA GLU A 90 21.35 9.58 8.15
C GLU A 90 20.83 8.50 7.20
N VAL A 91 20.39 8.86 5.99
CA VAL A 91 19.98 7.89 4.97
C VAL A 91 21.14 6.97 4.57
N LEU A 92 22.36 7.47 4.47
CA LEU A 92 23.54 6.65 4.17
C LEU A 92 23.91 5.71 5.33
N GLU A 93 23.50 6.03 6.55
CA GLU A 93 23.63 5.18 7.73
C GLU A 93 22.51 4.13 7.87
N HIS A 94 21.76 3.84 6.80
CA HIS A 94 20.64 2.88 6.73
C HIS A 94 20.94 1.44 7.20
N SER A 95 22.19 1.12 7.51
CA SER A 95 22.56 -0.16 8.11
C SER A 95 22.44 -0.16 9.64
N THR A 96 22.43 1.02 10.27
CA THR A 96 22.33 1.16 11.72
C THR A 96 20.87 1.21 12.19
N GLN A 97 20.59 0.62 13.36
CA GLN A 97 19.24 0.67 13.91
C GLN A 97 18.83 2.09 14.32
N ALA A 98 19.77 2.88 14.84
CA ALA A 98 19.50 4.26 15.26
C ALA A 98 19.07 5.15 14.09
N ALA A 99 19.73 5.06 12.93
CA ALA A 99 19.34 5.80 11.74
C ALA A 99 17.98 5.36 11.19
N ILE A 100 17.59 4.09 11.34
CA ILE A 100 16.27 3.63 10.91
C ILE A 100 15.17 4.08 11.88
N ASP A 101 15.45 4.01 13.18
CA ASP A 101 14.51 4.43 14.21
C ASP A 101 14.22 5.94 14.13
N SER A 102 15.15 6.76 13.61
CA SER A 102 14.93 8.20 13.37
C SER A 102 13.96 8.50 12.21
N PHE A 103 13.51 7.48 11.47
CA PHE A 103 12.47 7.58 10.44
C PHE A 103 11.16 6.87 10.87
N ALA A 104 11.08 6.42 12.12
CA ALA A 104 9.88 5.84 12.69
C ALA A 104 8.69 6.79 12.62
N PHE A 105 7.47 6.25 12.60
CA PHE A 105 6.29 7.10 12.74
C PHE A 105 6.22 7.66 14.17
N PRO A 106 6.00 8.97 14.35
CA PRO A 106 5.65 9.47 15.68
C PRO A 106 4.37 8.78 16.20
N PRO A 107 4.29 8.40 17.48
CA PRO A 107 3.12 7.70 18.03
C PRO A 107 1.79 8.41 17.78
N GLU A 108 1.78 9.73 17.72
CA GLU A 108 0.61 10.57 17.47
C GLU A 108 0.14 10.62 16.02
N VAL A 109 0.95 10.13 15.06
CA VAL A 109 0.57 10.05 13.63
C VAL A 109 0.34 8.61 13.16
N ALA A 110 0.52 7.62 14.02
CA ALA A 110 0.34 6.20 13.68
C ALA A 110 -0.16 5.40 14.88
N ALA A 111 -1.21 5.89 15.56
CA ALA A 111 -1.75 5.25 16.76
C ALA A 111 -2.22 3.82 16.45
N GLY A 112 -2.79 3.59 15.26
CA GLY A 112 -3.16 2.26 14.79
C GLY A 112 -1.97 1.31 14.62
N TYR A 113 -0.84 1.80 14.13
CA TYR A 113 0.40 1.02 14.01
C TYR A 113 0.93 0.55 15.36
N TYR A 114 1.08 1.48 16.31
CA TYR A 114 1.58 1.14 17.64
C TYR A 114 0.61 0.27 18.44
N ALA A 115 -0.70 0.45 18.26
CA ALA A 115 -1.68 -0.45 18.84
C ALA A 115 -1.59 -1.87 18.26
N PHE A 116 -1.32 -2.00 16.96
CA PHE A 116 -1.09 -3.29 16.30
C PHE A 116 0.16 -4.00 16.86
N LEU A 117 1.29 -3.29 16.96
CA LEU A 117 2.51 -3.84 17.56
C LEU A 117 2.29 -4.29 19.01
N LYS A 118 1.58 -3.46 19.80
CA LYS A 118 1.23 -3.77 21.18
C LYS A 118 0.35 -5.02 21.27
N HIS A 119 -0.64 -5.16 20.39
CA HIS A 119 -1.48 -6.35 20.33
C HIS A 119 -0.64 -7.60 20.04
N LEU A 120 0.23 -7.56 19.03
CA LEU A 120 1.12 -8.67 18.70
C LEU A 120 2.09 -9.03 19.84
N GLN A 121 2.55 -8.03 20.59
CA GLN A 121 3.43 -8.26 21.74
C GLN A 121 2.71 -8.90 22.93
N GLN A 122 1.42 -8.58 23.13
CA GLN A 122 0.63 -9.05 24.28
C GLN A 122 -0.04 -10.40 24.02
N GLU A 123 -0.66 -10.54 22.85
CA GLU A 123 -1.49 -11.70 22.48
C GLU A 123 -0.75 -12.66 21.53
N GLY A 124 0.40 -12.25 20.97
CA GLY A 124 1.09 -12.97 19.92
C GLY A 124 0.42 -12.79 18.55
N PRO A 125 0.99 -13.39 17.48
CA PRO A 125 0.46 -13.29 16.13
C PRO A 125 -0.76 -14.20 15.85
N GLY A 126 -1.16 -15.05 16.80
CA GLY A 126 -2.27 -15.99 16.61
C GLY A 126 -2.07 -16.91 15.39
N PRO A 127 -3.07 -17.08 14.51
CA PRO A 127 -2.95 -17.90 13.30
C PRO A 127 -2.30 -17.15 12.12
N ALA A 128 -1.79 -15.94 12.33
CA ALA A 128 -1.21 -15.16 11.25
C ALA A 128 -0.07 -15.90 10.55
N CYS A 129 -0.15 -15.90 9.23
CA CYS A 129 0.87 -16.44 8.35
C CYS A 129 1.82 -15.37 7.82
N PHE A 130 1.34 -14.12 7.81
CA PHE A 130 2.04 -12.92 7.37
C PHE A 130 1.54 -11.72 8.18
N LEU A 131 2.32 -10.65 8.22
CA LEU A 131 1.87 -9.34 8.72
C LEU A 131 1.88 -8.34 7.57
N LYS A 132 0.79 -7.59 7.40
CA LYS A 132 0.72 -6.54 6.39
C LYS A 132 1.04 -5.18 6.96
N GLY A 133 1.91 -4.48 6.25
CA GLY A 133 2.19 -3.07 6.41
C GLY A 133 1.76 -2.26 5.18
N GLN A 134 1.80 -0.94 5.29
CA GLN A 134 1.54 -0.04 4.19
C GLN A 134 2.24 1.31 4.37
N LEU A 135 2.47 1.98 3.24
CA LEU A 135 2.93 3.35 3.15
C LEU A 135 2.40 4.02 1.87
N THR A 136 2.34 5.34 1.86
CA THR A 136 2.03 6.09 0.63
C THR A 136 3.21 6.05 -0.34
N GLY A 137 2.92 5.98 -1.63
CA GLY A 137 3.98 6.01 -2.64
C GLY A 137 4.52 7.40 -2.98
N PRO A 138 5.64 7.42 -3.73
CA PRO A 138 6.41 8.64 -4.00
C PRO A 138 5.71 9.62 -4.95
N LEU A 139 4.90 9.14 -5.90
CA LEU A 139 4.13 9.98 -6.82
C LEU A 139 2.99 10.69 -6.09
N THR A 140 2.22 9.97 -5.27
CA THR A 140 1.17 10.59 -4.45
C THR A 140 1.75 11.62 -3.50
N MET A 141 2.84 11.28 -2.79
CA MET A 141 3.54 12.24 -1.93
C MET A 141 4.04 13.45 -2.74
N GLY A 142 4.69 13.22 -3.87
CA GLY A 142 5.29 14.28 -4.68
C GLY A 142 4.28 15.18 -5.40
N ILE A 143 3.04 14.70 -5.63
CA ILE A 143 1.94 15.53 -6.14
C ILE A 143 1.39 16.45 -5.04
N VAL A 144 1.27 15.93 -3.81
CA VAL A 144 0.66 16.66 -2.68
C VAL A 144 1.65 17.62 -2.04
N VAL A 145 2.90 17.20 -1.82
CA VAL A 145 3.96 18.05 -1.27
C VAL A 145 4.52 18.92 -2.37
N THR A 146 4.58 20.22 -2.13
CA THR A 146 4.99 21.23 -3.13
C THR A 146 6.36 21.84 -2.82
N ASP A 147 6.88 22.65 -3.73
CA ASP A 147 7.90 23.66 -3.41
C ASP A 147 7.25 24.93 -2.85
N GLU A 148 8.06 25.96 -2.55
CA GLU A 148 7.55 27.25 -2.07
C GLU A 148 6.57 27.92 -3.05
N ASN A 149 6.74 27.66 -4.36
CA ASN A 149 5.95 28.23 -5.45
C ASN A 149 4.66 27.44 -5.74
N MET A 150 4.33 26.43 -4.93
CA MET A 150 3.18 25.54 -5.11
C MET A 150 3.30 24.61 -6.33
N GLN A 151 4.51 24.41 -6.85
CA GLN A 151 4.78 23.39 -7.84
C GLN A 151 4.91 22.04 -7.15
N ALA A 152 4.26 21.00 -7.66
CA ALA A 152 4.39 19.65 -7.12
C ALA A 152 5.85 19.19 -7.14
N SER A 153 6.34 18.71 -6.00
CA SER A 153 7.74 18.31 -5.81
C SER A 153 8.14 17.12 -6.69
N PHE A 154 7.18 16.32 -7.18
CA PHE A 154 7.48 15.21 -8.09
C PHE A 154 8.14 15.65 -9.42
N TYR A 155 7.91 16.89 -9.85
CA TYR A 155 8.53 17.44 -11.06
C TYR A 155 9.96 17.93 -10.84
N ASP A 156 10.40 18.07 -9.59
CA ASP A 156 11.76 18.42 -9.23
C ASP A 156 12.52 17.15 -8.84
N HIS A 157 13.62 16.88 -9.54
CA HIS A 157 14.42 15.67 -9.33
C HIS A 157 14.93 15.56 -7.88
N ASP A 158 15.42 16.65 -7.29
CA ASP A 158 16.07 16.63 -5.99
C ASP A 158 15.03 16.48 -4.88
N LEU A 159 13.89 17.16 -4.99
CA LEU A 159 12.80 17.03 -4.02
C LEU A 159 12.15 15.63 -4.10
N ARG A 160 12.00 15.09 -5.31
CA ARG A 160 11.52 13.73 -5.53
C ARG A 160 12.46 12.70 -4.91
N GLU A 161 13.77 12.87 -5.06
CA GLU A 161 14.76 11.98 -4.45
C GLU A 161 14.67 12.00 -2.91
N VAL A 162 14.52 13.17 -2.29
CA VAL A 162 14.33 13.28 -0.83
C VAL A 162 13.08 12.50 -0.36
N ILE A 163 11.97 12.60 -1.10
CA ILE A 163 10.76 11.82 -0.82
C ILE A 163 11.05 10.31 -0.88
N VAL A 164 11.66 9.86 -1.98
CA VAL A 164 11.95 8.43 -2.20
C VAL A 164 12.85 7.88 -1.10
N ARG A 165 13.91 8.62 -0.72
CA ARG A 165 14.84 8.19 0.34
C ARG A 165 14.19 8.15 1.71
N SER A 166 13.31 9.10 2.02
CA SER A 166 12.53 9.07 3.27
C SER A 166 11.60 7.86 3.34
N LEU A 167 10.88 7.56 2.24
CA LEU A 167 10.01 6.39 2.16
C LEU A 167 10.80 5.08 2.23
N ALA A 168 12.00 5.02 1.63
CA ALA A 168 12.89 3.86 1.72
C ALA A 168 13.29 3.57 3.17
N MET A 169 13.65 4.60 3.95
CA MET A 169 13.95 4.44 5.38
C MET A 169 12.74 3.96 6.19
N GLN A 170 11.54 4.45 5.86
CA GLN A 170 10.30 3.97 6.48
C GLN A 170 9.96 2.51 6.11
N ILE A 171 10.26 2.07 4.88
CA ILE A 171 10.17 0.65 4.49
C ILE A 171 11.07 -0.19 5.39
N ARG A 172 12.34 0.20 5.58
CA ARG A 172 13.27 -0.53 6.45
C ARG A 172 12.77 -0.59 7.89
N TRP A 173 12.30 0.54 8.41
CA TRP A 173 11.76 0.61 9.76
C TRP A 173 10.54 -0.30 9.95
N GLN A 174 9.56 -0.21 9.05
CA GLN A 174 8.33 -1.00 9.15
C GLN A 174 8.60 -2.50 8.92
N ALA A 175 9.49 -2.84 7.99
CA ALA A 175 9.95 -4.21 7.78
C ALA A 175 10.54 -4.82 9.06
N ARG A 176 11.54 -4.17 9.67
CA ARG A 176 12.24 -4.70 10.85
C ARG A 176 11.32 -4.79 12.06
N SER A 177 10.49 -3.76 12.27
CA SER A 177 9.56 -3.73 13.41
C SER A 177 8.37 -4.69 13.27
N LEU A 178 8.02 -5.15 12.07
CA LEU A 178 7.05 -6.24 11.89
C LEU A 178 7.73 -7.63 11.88
N GLN A 179 8.92 -7.76 11.28
CA GLN A 179 9.66 -9.02 11.21
C GLN A 179 10.07 -9.55 12.60
N GLN A 180 10.18 -8.70 13.63
CA GLN A 180 10.49 -9.13 15.00
C GLN A 180 9.50 -10.17 15.56
N PHE A 181 8.28 -10.26 15.01
CA PHE A 181 7.28 -11.26 15.39
C PHE A 181 7.45 -12.62 14.69
N GLY A 182 8.53 -12.81 13.93
CA GLY A 182 8.89 -14.10 13.33
C GLY A 182 8.02 -14.51 12.13
N LEU A 183 7.28 -13.57 11.54
CA LEU A 183 6.43 -13.79 10.38
C LEU A 183 6.96 -13.04 9.15
N PRO A 184 6.72 -13.56 7.93
CA PRO A 184 6.96 -12.80 6.72
C PRO A 184 6.09 -11.54 6.68
N VAL A 185 6.62 -10.47 6.09
CA VAL A 185 5.95 -9.17 6.00
C VAL A 185 5.61 -8.87 4.54
N LEU A 186 4.43 -8.29 4.33
CA LEU A 186 3.98 -7.75 3.06
C LEU A 186 3.72 -6.25 3.23
N LEU A 187 4.50 -5.41 2.57
CA LEU A 187 4.30 -3.96 2.58
C LEU A 187 3.55 -3.54 1.31
N PHE A 188 2.54 -2.68 1.43
CA PHE A 188 1.87 -2.07 0.29
C PHE A 188 2.27 -0.61 0.11
N LEU A 189 2.55 -0.22 -1.12
CA LEU A 189 2.59 1.18 -1.55
C LEU A 189 1.18 1.59 -1.99
N ASP A 190 0.59 2.59 -1.33
CA ASP A 190 -0.68 3.16 -1.73
C ASP A 190 -0.44 4.35 -2.68
N GLU A 191 -0.86 4.20 -3.94
CA GLU A 191 -0.59 5.15 -5.02
C GLU A 191 -1.84 5.59 -5.80
N PRO A 192 -2.77 6.34 -5.17
CA PRO A 192 -3.87 6.95 -5.92
C PRO A 192 -3.39 7.98 -6.96
N GLY A 193 -2.20 8.58 -6.77
CA GLY A 193 -1.57 9.53 -7.69
C GLY A 193 -1.31 8.97 -9.08
N LEU A 194 -1.16 7.64 -9.22
CA LEU A 194 -1.02 6.98 -10.52
C LEU A 194 -2.21 7.21 -11.46
N TYR A 195 -3.39 7.51 -10.94
CA TYR A 195 -4.54 7.89 -11.77
C TYR A 195 -4.28 9.16 -12.60
N GLY A 196 -3.42 10.06 -12.10
CA GLY A 196 -3.01 11.25 -12.83
C GLY A 196 -2.16 10.95 -14.07
N TYR A 197 -1.43 9.83 -14.09
CA TYR A 197 -0.57 9.48 -15.22
C TYR A 197 -1.40 9.26 -16.50
N GLY A 198 -1.01 9.93 -17.58
CA GLY A 198 -1.74 9.94 -18.85
C GLY A 198 -2.94 10.91 -18.92
N GLN A 199 -3.23 11.64 -17.82
CA GLN A 199 -4.29 12.65 -17.80
C GLN A 199 -3.76 14.03 -18.19
N ALA A 200 -4.64 14.84 -18.81
CA ALA A 200 -4.29 16.20 -19.26
C ALA A 200 -3.85 17.15 -18.13
N ALA A 201 -4.27 16.90 -16.89
CA ALA A 201 -3.86 17.68 -15.73
C ALA A 201 -2.40 17.40 -15.30
N PHE A 202 -1.76 16.34 -15.83
CA PHE A 202 -0.45 15.84 -15.39
C PHE A 202 0.48 15.52 -16.57
N VAL A 203 0.42 16.30 -17.65
CA VAL A 203 1.16 16.09 -18.92
C VAL A 203 2.68 15.97 -18.73
N GLY A 204 3.24 16.49 -17.63
CA GLY A 204 4.67 16.41 -17.32
C GLY A 204 5.12 15.11 -16.63
N LEU A 205 4.22 14.22 -16.23
CA LEU A 205 4.60 12.98 -15.54
C LEU A 205 5.25 12.00 -16.51
N ALA A 206 6.55 11.79 -16.37
CA ALA A 206 7.29 10.82 -17.16
C ALA A 206 7.19 9.41 -16.56
N ARG A 207 6.93 8.41 -17.40
CA ARG A 207 6.94 6.98 -17.01
C ARG A 207 8.24 6.58 -16.32
N ALA A 208 9.37 7.00 -16.89
CA ALA A 208 10.70 6.65 -16.40
C ALA A 208 10.91 7.14 -14.96
N ASP A 209 10.53 8.38 -14.66
CA ASP A 209 10.63 8.96 -13.32
C ASP A 209 9.80 8.18 -12.30
N ILE A 210 8.56 7.82 -12.65
CA ILE A 210 7.68 7.02 -11.78
C ILE A 210 8.28 5.64 -11.55
N GLN A 211 8.73 4.97 -12.60
CA GLN A 211 9.30 3.63 -12.51
C GLN A 211 10.61 3.63 -11.70
N GLU A 212 11.48 4.62 -11.87
CA GLU A 212 12.72 4.76 -11.11
C GLU A 212 12.46 4.92 -9.59
N CYS A 213 11.52 5.79 -9.24
CA CYS A 213 11.12 5.99 -7.85
C CYS A 213 10.58 4.71 -7.22
N LEU A 214 9.67 4.02 -7.92
CA LEU A 214 9.08 2.77 -7.44
C LEU A 214 10.13 1.65 -7.37
N HIS A 215 11.04 1.55 -8.34
CA HIS A 215 12.12 0.56 -8.36
C HIS A 215 13.00 0.69 -7.12
N THR A 216 13.37 1.92 -6.74
CA THR A 216 14.17 2.17 -5.53
C THR A 216 13.48 1.66 -4.26
N LEU A 217 12.17 1.84 -4.14
CA LEU A 217 11.40 1.34 -3.00
C LEU A 217 11.24 -0.19 -3.03
N ILE A 218 11.09 -0.78 -4.22
CA ILE A 218 11.04 -2.24 -4.40
C ILE A 218 12.37 -2.87 -3.97
N ASP A 219 13.48 -2.36 -4.49
CA ASP A 219 14.82 -2.85 -4.14
C ASP A 219 15.04 -2.76 -2.62
N THR A 220 14.66 -1.63 -2.00
CA THR A 220 14.76 -1.45 -0.54
C THR A 220 13.98 -2.51 0.24
N ALA A 221 12.75 -2.83 -0.19
CA ALA A 221 11.94 -3.86 0.45
C ALA A 221 12.53 -5.26 0.27
N HIS A 222 13.04 -5.57 -0.92
CA HIS A 222 13.68 -6.85 -1.22
C HIS A 222 14.98 -7.04 -0.45
N GLU A 223 15.77 -5.98 -0.24
CA GLU A 223 16.96 -5.98 0.61
C GLU A 223 16.65 -6.32 2.08
N GLU A 224 15.51 -5.86 2.60
CA GLU A 224 15.02 -6.22 3.94
C GLU A 224 14.33 -7.59 3.98
N GLY A 225 14.25 -8.29 2.85
CA GLY A 225 13.67 -9.62 2.74
C GLY A 225 12.14 -9.65 2.96
N VAL A 226 11.45 -8.53 2.70
CA VAL A 226 9.99 -8.44 2.78
C VAL A 226 9.37 -8.42 1.38
N LEU A 227 8.12 -8.85 1.27
CA LEU A 227 7.35 -8.73 0.04
C LEU A 227 6.85 -7.30 -0.10
N ILE A 228 6.82 -6.79 -1.33
CA ILE A 228 6.26 -5.47 -1.62
C ILE A 228 5.17 -5.56 -2.68
N GLY A 229 4.05 -4.93 -2.37
CA GLY A 229 2.96 -4.73 -3.30
C GLY A 229 2.61 -3.27 -3.50
N ILE A 230 1.73 -3.03 -4.45
CA ILE A 230 1.19 -1.71 -4.74
C ILE A 230 -0.32 -1.76 -4.91
N HIS A 231 -0.99 -0.71 -4.46
CA HIS A 231 -2.42 -0.52 -4.59
C HIS A 231 -2.74 0.78 -5.35
N ALA A 232 -3.62 0.64 -6.34
CA ALA A 232 -4.19 1.76 -7.09
C ALA A 232 -5.72 1.61 -7.21
N CYS A 233 -6.50 2.61 -6.77
CA CYS A 233 -7.98 2.55 -6.72
C CYS A 233 -8.68 2.83 -8.07
N ALA A 234 -7.98 2.85 -9.20
CA ALA A 234 -8.57 3.25 -10.49
C ALA A 234 -7.98 2.51 -11.69
N GLY A 235 -8.68 2.59 -12.83
CA GLY A 235 -8.14 2.14 -14.11
C GLY A 235 -6.98 3.03 -14.55
N ILE A 236 -5.77 2.46 -14.53
CA ILE A 236 -4.52 3.12 -14.92
C ILE A 236 -3.88 2.40 -16.12
N ASP A 237 -2.76 2.94 -16.62
CA ASP A 237 -1.86 2.19 -17.48
C ASP A 237 -1.13 1.11 -16.67
N TRP A 238 -1.70 -0.09 -16.61
CA TRP A 238 -1.19 -1.19 -15.80
C TRP A 238 0.18 -1.70 -16.28
N SER A 239 0.58 -1.45 -17.53
CA SER A 239 1.91 -1.81 -18.02
C SER A 239 3.01 -1.19 -17.15
N LEU A 240 2.78 0.03 -16.63
CA LEU A 240 3.70 0.76 -15.77
C LEU A 240 4.10 -0.07 -14.54
N LEU A 241 3.14 -0.79 -13.97
CA LEU A 241 3.32 -1.61 -12.77
C LEU A 241 3.76 -3.04 -13.08
N PHE A 242 3.21 -3.66 -14.13
CA PHE A 242 3.56 -5.06 -14.48
C PHE A 242 5.01 -5.24 -14.92
N GLU A 243 5.61 -4.19 -15.49
CA GLU A 243 7.03 -4.20 -15.86
C GLU A 243 7.98 -4.08 -14.66
N LEU A 244 7.47 -3.65 -13.49
CA LEU A 244 8.27 -3.48 -12.29
C LEU A 244 8.39 -4.78 -11.47
N PRO A 245 9.46 -4.93 -10.67
CA PRO A 245 9.72 -6.11 -9.87
C PRO A 245 8.81 -6.28 -8.63
N PHE A 246 7.58 -5.73 -8.61
CA PHE A 246 6.64 -5.94 -7.50
C PHE A 246 6.35 -7.44 -7.26
N ASP A 247 6.09 -7.81 -6.01
CA ASP A 247 5.61 -9.15 -5.64
C ASP A 247 4.09 -9.24 -5.77
N VAL A 248 3.37 -8.16 -5.46
CA VAL A 248 1.91 -8.11 -5.44
C VAL A 248 1.40 -6.85 -6.13
N ILE A 249 0.49 -6.97 -7.10
CA ILE A 249 -0.21 -5.80 -7.68
C ILE A 249 -1.69 -5.92 -7.35
N ASN A 250 -2.21 -4.92 -6.65
CA ASN A 250 -3.62 -4.86 -6.30
C ASN A 250 -4.41 -4.02 -7.31
N VAL A 251 -5.42 -4.67 -7.87
CA VAL A 251 -6.33 -4.11 -8.86
C VAL A 251 -7.73 -4.08 -8.27
N ASP A 252 -8.43 -2.95 -8.39
CA ASP A 252 -9.89 -2.90 -8.19
C ASP A 252 -10.58 -3.67 -9.32
N MET A 253 -10.69 -4.97 -9.12
CA MET A 253 -11.31 -5.90 -10.07
C MET A 253 -12.83 -5.76 -10.06
N TYR A 254 -13.43 -5.23 -9.00
CA TYR A 254 -14.88 -5.08 -8.91
C TYR A 254 -15.37 -3.99 -9.87
N ASN A 255 -14.71 -2.84 -9.91
CA ASN A 255 -15.10 -1.70 -10.73
C ASN A 255 -14.30 -1.57 -12.03
N TYR A 256 -13.03 -2.00 -12.04
CA TYR A 256 -12.09 -1.69 -13.11
C TYR A 256 -11.47 -2.93 -13.78
N PHE A 257 -12.07 -4.12 -13.69
CA PHE A 257 -11.59 -5.31 -14.40
C PHE A 257 -11.35 -5.07 -15.90
N THR A 258 -12.23 -4.33 -16.57
CA THR A 258 -12.10 -4.05 -18.01
C THR A 258 -10.87 -3.21 -18.34
N SER A 259 -10.36 -2.40 -17.39
CA SER A 259 -9.13 -1.61 -17.57
C SER A 259 -7.87 -2.48 -17.66
N LEU A 260 -7.91 -3.71 -17.16
CA LEU A 260 -6.80 -4.67 -17.23
C LEU A 260 -6.71 -5.37 -18.59
N LEU A 261 -7.81 -5.48 -19.32
CA LEU A 261 -7.91 -6.25 -20.57
C LEU A 261 -6.93 -5.81 -21.69
N PRO A 262 -6.56 -4.53 -21.82
CA PRO A 262 -5.51 -4.11 -22.76
C PRO A 262 -4.11 -4.63 -22.39
N TYR A 263 -3.86 -4.93 -21.11
CA TYR A 263 -2.54 -5.24 -20.54
C TYR A 263 -2.37 -6.71 -20.16
N VAL A 264 -3.08 -7.60 -20.84
CA VAL A 264 -3.09 -9.04 -20.53
C VAL A 264 -1.72 -9.67 -20.76
N GLN A 265 -0.94 -9.20 -21.73
CA GLN A 265 0.39 -9.74 -22.03
C GLN A 265 1.38 -9.41 -20.92
N GLU A 266 1.35 -8.16 -20.45
CA GLU A 266 2.17 -7.65 -19.36
C GLU A 266 1.77 -8.31 -18.03
N CYS A 267 0.46 -8.46 -17.79
CA CYS A 267 -0.07 -9.20 -16.64
C CYS A 267 0.36 -10.68 -16.66
N GLY A 268 0.30 -11.33 -17.82
CA GLY A 268 0.80 -12.70 -18.01
C GLY A 268 2.30 -12.81 -17.69
N SER A 269 3.09 -11.88 -18.24
CA SER A 269 4.53 -11.81 -17.97
C SER A 269 4.81 -11.62 -16.48
N PHE A 270 4.10 -10.72 -15.79
CA PHE A 270 4.19 -10.52 -14.35
C PHE A 270 3.91 -11.80 -13.55
N LEU A 271 2.88 -12.56 -13.92
CA LEU A 271 2.56 -13.84 -13.30
C LEU A 271 3.64 -14.90 -13.59
N GLU A 272 4.18 -14.97 -14.80
CA GLU A 272 5.23 -15.93 -15.17
C GLU A 272 6.51 -15.77 -14.34
N ARG A 273 6.88 -14.53 -13.96
CA ARG A 273 7.99 -14.25 -13.05
C ARG A 273 7.65 -14.40 -11.56
N GLY A 274 6.45 -14.89 -11.24
CA GLY A 274 6.05 -15.24 -9.87
C GLY A 274 5.27 -14.14 -9.13
N GLY A 275 4.90 -13.05 -9.81
CA GLY A 275 4.08 -11.99 -9.24
C GLY A 275 2.67 -12.46 -8.85
N ILE A 276 2.02 -11.78 -7.93
CA ILE A 276 0.71 -12.15 -7.39
C ILE A 276 -0.30 -11.04 -7.67
N LEU A 277 -1.49 -11.40 -8.15
CA LEU A 277 -2.59 -10.45 -8.27
C LEU A 277 -3.37 -10.42 -6.96
N ALA A 278 -3.44 -9.23 -6.36
CA ALA A 278 -4.41 -8.95 -5.31
C ALA A 278 -5.72 -8.52 -5.98
N TRP A 279 -6.74 -9.36 -5.86
CA TRP A 279 -8.05 -9.19 -6.47
C TRP A 279 -8.92 -8.34 -5.54
N GLY A 280 -8.97 -7.03 -5.81
CA GLY A 280 -9.91 -6.10 -5.21
C GLY A 280 -11.34 -6.38 -5.71
N ILE A 281 -11.89 -7.51 -5.30
CA ILE A 281 -13.16 -8.06 -5.81
C ILE A 281 -14.31 -7.83 -4.82
N VAL A 282 -14.02 -7.47 -3.57
CA VAL A 282 -15.04 -7.07 -2.60
C VAL A 282 -15.27 -5.55 -2.75
N PRO A 283 -16.48 -5.09 -3.10
CA PRO A 283 -16.75 -3.67 -3.26
C PRO A 283 -16.63 -2.91 -1.94
N THR A 284 -16.12 -1.68 -2.00
CA THR A 284 -16.03 -0.76 -0.85
C THR A 284 -17.10 0.33 -0.94
N SER A 285 -18.36 -0.12 -1.04
CA SER A 285 -19.53 0.72 -1.26
C SER A 285 -20.80 -0.04 -0.81
N ALA A 286 -21.98 0.54 -1.00
CA ALA A 286 -23.24 -0.06 -0.56
C ALA A 286 -23.54 -1.41 -1.26
N GLU A 287 -22.93 -1.66 -2.43
CA GLU A 287 -22.98 -2.90 -3.18
C GLU A 287 -22.47 -4.10 -2.37
N ALA A 288 -21.61 -3.90 -1.36
CA ALA A 288 -21.12 -4.96 -0.49
C ALA A 288 -22.24 -5.70 0.26
N GLU A 289 -23.37 -5.03 0.53
CA GLU A 289 -24.53 -5.63 1.19
C GLU A 289 -25.37 -6.50 0.24
N GLN A 290 -25.20 -6.32 -1.07
CA GLN A 290 -25.93 -7.05 -2.12
C GLN A 290 -25.16 -8.27 -2.62
N GLU A 291 -23.86 -8.34 -2.33
CA GLU A 291 -22.97 -9.41 -2.75
C GLU A 291 -22.89 -10.54 -1.71
N THR A 292 -22.51 -11.72 -2.20
CA THR A 292 -22.27 -12.92 -1.39
C THR A 292 -20.92 -13.53 -1.78
N ALA A 293 -20.33 -14.35 -0.91
CA ALA A 293 -19.11 -15.07 -1.25
C ALA A 293 -19.27 -15.91 -2.54
N ALA A 294 -20.44 -16.53 -2.73
CA ALA A 294 -20.74 -17.32 -3.92
C ALA A 294 -20.81 -16.47 -5.21
N SER A 295 -21.46 -15.31 -5.16
CA SER A 295 -21.53 -14.40 -6.33
C SER A 295 -20.16 -13.83 -6.67
N LEU A 296 -19.36 -13.45 -5.68
CA LEU A 296 -17.98 -12.98 -5.90
C LEU A 296 -17.05 -14.07 -6.43
N LEU A 297 -17.16 -15.32 -5.95
CA LEU A 297 -16.40 -16.45 -6.52
C LEU A 297 -16.81 -16.77 -7.96
N SER A 298 -18.10 -16.65 -8.29
CA SER A 298 -18.58 -16.79 -9.66
C SER A 298 -17.98 -15.70 -10.55
N ARG A 299 -18.00 -14.45 -10.08
CA ARG A 299 -17.40 -13.30 -10.77
C ARG A 299 -15.89 -13.48 -10.97
N LEU A 300 -15.16 -13.89 -9.93
CA LEU A 300 -13.73 -14.23 -10.00
C LEU A 300 -13.46 -15.26 -11.10
N ALA A 301 -14.22 -16.36 -11.12
CA ALA A 301 -14.04 -17.41 -12.12
C ALA A 301 -14.31 -16.90 -13.55
N GLN A 302 -15.31 -16.04 -13.74
CA GLN A 302 -15.59 -15.40 -15.02
C GLN A 302 -14.44 -14.49 -15.48
N TYR A 303 -13.86 -13.71 -14.58
CA TYR A 303 -12.72 -12.84 -14.88
C TYR A 303 -11.46 -13.64 -15.19
N GLN A 304 -11.15 -14.68 -14.40
CA GLN A 304 -10.04 -15.58 -14.68
C GLN A 304 -10.20 -16.29 -16.02
N ALA A 305 -11.40 -16.76 -16.38
CA ALA A 305 -11.67 -17.37 -17.67
C ALA A 305 -11.46 -16.38 -18.84
N GLN A 306 -11.85 -15.12 -18.69
CA GLN A 306 -11.62 -14.07 -19.70
C GLN A 306 -10.13 -13.77 -19.88
N LEU A 307 -9.36 -13.69 -18.79
CA LEU A 307 -7.91 -13.50 -18.84
C LEU A 307 -7.21 -14.73 -19.46
N ALA A 308 -7.64 -15.94 -19.11
CA ALA A 308 -7.10 -17.18 -19.67
C ALA A 308 -7.39 -17.31 -21.17
N ALA A 309 -8.60 -16.95 -21.61
CA ALA A 309 -8.96 -16.93 -23.04
C ALA A 309 -8.11 -15.94 -23.85
N LYS A 310 -7.51 -14.94 -23.21
CA LYS A 310 -6.60 -13.97 -23.81
C LYS A 310 -5.12 -14.34 -23.66
N GLY A 311 -4.80 -15.50 -23.07
CA GLY A 311 -3.45 -16.08 -23.08
C GLY A 311 -2.76 -16.20 -21.72
N ILE A 312 -3.37 -15.75 -20.62
CA ILE A 312 -2.78 -15.94 -19.28
C ILE A 312 -2.91 -17.40 -18.83
N ASN A 313 -1.87 -17.94 -18.20
CA ASN A 313 -1.89 -19.28 -17.64
C ASN A 313 -2.97 -19.42 -16.55
N GLU A 314 -3.94 -20.31 -16.75
CA GLU A 314 -5.06 -20.53 -15.81
C GLU A 314 -4.58 -21.00 -14.43
N ALA A 315 -3.58 -21.89 -14.38
CA ALA A 315 -3.03 -22.38 -13.12
C ALA A 315 -2.29 -21.27 -12.35
N ALA A 316 -1.69 -20.29 -13.04
CA ALA A 316 -1.11 -19.11 -12.42
C ALA A 316 -2.20 -18.24 -11.77
N LEU A 317 -3.29 -17.95 -12.50
CA LEU A 317 -4.43 -17.18 -11.97
C LEU A 317 -5.05 -17.80 -10.71
N GLN A 318 -5.05 -19.14 -10.61
CA GLN A 318 -5.54 -19.88 -9.44
C GLN A 318 -4.52 -20.04 -8.30
N LYS A 319 -3.22 -19.87 -8.55
CA LYS A 319 -2.17 -20.03 -7.54
C LYS A 319 -1.61 -18.72 -7.00
N GLN A 320 -1.67 -17.67 -7.82
CA GLN A 320 -1.06 -16.37 -7.57
C GLN A 320 -2.15 -15.31 -7.32
N LEU A 321 -3.01 -15.60 -6.33
CA LEU A 321 -4.09 -14.70 -5.93
C LEU A 321 -4.06 -14.38 -4.43
N LEU A 322 -4.38 -13.13 -4.13
CA LEU A 322 -4.70 -12.60 -2.80
C LEU A 322 -6.05 -11.90 -2.89
N PHE A 323 -6.93 -12.04 -1.90
CA PHE A 323 -8.19 -11.31 -1.87
C PHE A 323 -8.05 -9.99 -1.11
N THR A 324 -8.63 -8.93 -1.67
CA THR A 324 -8.73 -7.63 -0.99
C THR A 324 -10.10 -7.01 -1.24
N PRO A 325 -10.49 -6.00 -0.46
CA PRO A 325 -11.45 -5.00 -0.89
C PRO A 325 -10.92 -4.21 -2.10
N SER A 326 -11.82 -3.50 -2.77
CA SER A 326 -11.52 -2.69 -3.95
C SER A 326 -10.61 -1.49 -3.64
N CYS A 327 -10.72 -0.90 -2.44
CA CYS A 327 -9.90 0.20 -1.93
C CYS A 327 -9.95 0.14 -0.39
N GLY A 328 -9.47 1.16 0.33
CA GLY A 328 -9.68 1.27 1.78
C GLY A 328 -11.14 1.58 2.16
N THR A 329 -11.54 1.35 3.42
CA THR A 329 -12.91 1.65 3.89
C THR A 329 -13.00 2.88 4.77
N GLY A 330 -11.95 3.70 4.85
CA GLY A 330 -11.85 4.87 5.72
C GLY A 330 -12.96 5.93 5.54
N THR A 331 -13.62 5.97 4.38
CA THR A 331 -14.73 6.89 4.07
C THR A 331 -16.11 6.28 4.28
N LEU A 332 -16.19 4.98 4.58
CA LEU A 332 -17.45 4.28 4.83
C LEU A 332 -17.90 4.43 6.29
N THR A 333 -19.13 4.00 6.57
CA THR A 333 -19.56 3.79 7.96
C THR A 333 -18.91 2.54 8.55
N THR A 334 -18.87 2.45 9.88
CA THR A 334 -18.41 1.24 10.59
C THR A 334 -19.25 0.01 10.26
N ALA A 335 -20.56 0.17 10.04
CA ALA A 335 -21.46 -0.91 9.63
C ALA A 335 -21.11 -1.44 8.22
N GLN A 336 -20.93 -0.55 7.25
CA GLN A 336 -20.50 -0.91 5.90
C GLN A 336 -19.12 -1.57 5.91
N THR A 337 -18.18 -1.03 6.69
CA THR A 337 -16.84 -1.63 6.88
C THR A 337 -16.94 -3.06 7.43
N THR A 338 -17.81 -3.28 8.42
CA THR A 338 -18.04 -4.63 8.96
C THR A 338 -18.62 -5.57 7.90
N ALA A 339 -19.55 -5.09 7.06
CA ALA A 339 -20.10 -5.87 5.95
C ALA A 339 -19.02 -6.27 4.93
N VAL A 340 -18.13 -5.33 4.57
CA VAL A 340 -16.99 -5.58 3.67
C VAL A 340 -16.06 -6.64 4.24
N TYR A 341 -15.64 -6.51 5.50
CA TYR A 341 -14.71 -7.45 6.13
C TYR A 341 -15.32 -8.84 6.34
N ARG A 342 -16.61 -8.91 6.68
CA ARG A 342 -17.36 -10.18 6.73
C ARG A 342 -17.39 -10.86 5.36
N LEU A 343 -17.67 -10.10 4.29
CA LEU A 343 -17.74 -10.65 2.94
C LEU A 343 -16.35 -11.12 2.45
N LEU A 344 -15.31 -10.36 2.79
CA LEU A 344 -13.91 -10.71 2.51
C LEU A 344 -13.48 -11.99 3.23
N GLN A 345 -13.83 -12.12 4.51
CA GLN A 345 -13.61 -13.35 5.30
C GLN A 345 -14.29 -14.55 4.63
N GLN A 346 -15.60 -14.44 4.37
CA GLN A 346 -16.38 -15.52 3.78
C GLN A 346 -15.83 -15.92 2.41
N LEU A 347 -15.42 -14.94 1.59
CA LEU A 347 -14.83 -15.18 0.29
C LEU A 347 -13.55 -16.04 0.39
N ALA A 348 -12.63 -15.69 1.29
CA ALA A 348 -11.40 -16.44 1.51
C ALA A 348 -11.70 -17.86 2.01
N GLU A 349 -12.53 -18.01 3.03
CA GLU A 349 -12.92 -19.31 3.59
C GLU A 349 -13.55 -20.22 2.53
N HIS A 350 -14.48 -19.69 1.72
CA HIS A 350 -15.14 -20.46 0.66
C HIS A 350 -14.16 -20.83 -0.46
N TYR A 351 -13.21 -19.95 -0.79
CA TYR A 351 -12.17 -20.26 -1.76
C TYR A 351 -11.27 -21.39 -1.27
N GLN A 352 -10.78 -21.29 -0.03
CA GLN A 352 -9.91 -22.29 0.58
C GLN A 352 -10.61 -23.65 0.62
N VAL A 353 -11.85 -23.75 1.14
CA VAL A 353 -12.60 -25.02 1.20
C VAL A 353 -12.83 -25.65 -0.19
N LYS A 354 -13.02 -24.82 -1.22
CA LYS A 354 -13.35 -25.30 -2.56
C LYS A 354 -12.12 -25.72 -3.37
N TYR A 355 -10.97 -25.08 -3.16
CA TYR A 355 -9.82 -25.18 -4.06
C TYR A 355 -8.50 -25.58 -3.39
N LEU A 356 -8.40 -25.60 -2.06
CA LEU A 356 -7.20 -25.98 -1.29
C LEU A 356 -7.51 -27.16 -0.37
#